data_AF-A0A9E1MV20-F1
#
_entry.id   AF-A0A9E1MV20-F1
#
_cell.length_a   1.000
_cell.length_b   1.000
_cell.length_c   1.000
_cell.angle_alpha   90.00
_cell.angle_beta   90.00
_cell.angle_gamma   90.00
#
_symmetry.space_group_name_H-M   'P 1'
#
loop_
_entity.id
_entity.type
_entity.pdbx_description
1 polymer ?
#
loop_
_entity_poly.entity_id
_entity_poly.type
_entity_poly.pdbx_seq_one_letter_code
_entity_poly.pdbx_strand_id
1 'polypeptide(L)'
;MLNAEEMYELVYEAMNQAMQDRFGDADTRIAARFAEGKVIFEDSTQRTVKEIPVQTLFRKVTSVREKLRVLEQKINNNKTLTGSEKADYQTLLTRCYGSLTSFNLLFRNEEDKFKGTGG
;
A
#
# COMPACT_ATOMS: atom_id res chain seq x y z
N MET A 1 -30.11 16.40 -18.99
CA MET A 1 -29.58 16.70 -17.65
C MET A 1 -29.31 15.36 -17.00
N LEU A 2 -28.10 15.18 -16.44
CA LEU A 2 -27.76 13.95 -15.71
C LEU A 2 -28.66 13.83 -14.48
N ASN A 3 -29.09 12.62 -14.16
CA ASN A 3 -29.85 12.38 -12.93
C ASN A 3 -28.89 12.36 -11.71
N ALA A 4 -29.46 12.38 -10.50
CA ALA A 4 -28.66 12.48 -9.28
C ALA A 4 -27.69 11.29 -9.07
N GLU A 5 -28.05 10.11 -9.58
CA GLU A 5 -27.26 8.88 -9.48
C GLU A 5 -26.09 8.91 -10.48
N GLU A 6 -26.35 9.31 -11.73
CA GLU A 6 -25.32 9.50 -12.76
C GLU A 6 -24.32 10.60 -12.38
N MET A 7 -24.79 11.66 -11.72
CA MET A 7 -23.93 12.72 -11.22
C MET A 7 -23.06 12.27 -10.04
N TYR A 8 -23.60 11.42 -9.16
CA TYR A 8 -22.83 10.85 -8.05
C TYR A 8 -21.73 9.91 -8.56
N GLU A 9 -22.06 9.02 -9.50
CA GLU A 9 -21.09 8.12 -10.13
C GLU A 9 -20.00 8.90 -10.86
N LEU A 10 -20.36 9.92 -11.65
CA LEU A 10 -19.38 10.77 -12.35
C LEU A 10 -18.43 11.49 -11.37
N VAL A 11 -18.95 12.01 -10.26
CA VAL A 11 -18.14 12.68 -9.23
C VAL A 11 -17.26 11.67 -8.49
N TYR A 12 -17.78 10.49 -8.17
CA TYR A 12 -17.03 9.42 -7.52
C TYR A 12 -15.87 8.92 -8.41
N GLU A 13 -16.14 8.69 -9.70
CA GLU A 13 -15.15 8.34 -10.70
C GLU A 13 -14.10 9.44 -10.86
N ALA A 14 -14.52 10.70 -11.02
CA ALA A 14 -13.60 11.83 -11.16
C ALA A 14 -12.74 12.03 -9.90
N MET A 15 -13.27 11.81 -8.70
CA MET A 15 -12.50 11.90 -7.46
C MET A 15 -11.51 10.74 -7.31
N ASN A 16 -11.92 9.51 -7.65
CA ASN A 16 -11.01 8.36 -7.65
C ASN A 16 -9.92 8.51 -8.71
N GLN A 17 -10.26 9.03 -9.89
CA GLN A 17 -9.32 9.30 -10.97
C GLN A 17 -8.36 10.43 -10.60
N ALA A 18 -8.85 11.53 -10.02
CA ALA A 18 -7.99 12.61 -9.53
C ALA A 18 -7.11 12.18 -8.34
N MET A 19 -7.59 11.26 -7.48
CA MET A 19 -6.77 10.65 -6.44
C MET A 19 -5.72 9.71 -7.02
N GLN A 20 -6.04 8.99 -8.10
CA GLN A 20 -5.07 8.21 -8.86
C GLN A 20 -4.05 9.13 -9.56
N ASP A 21 -4.45 10.24 -10.16
CA ASP A 21 -3.53 11.13 -10.86
C ASP A 21 -2.64 11.95 -9.90
N ARG A 22 -3.14 12.32 -8.71
CA ARG A 22 -2.36 13.07 -7.70
C ARG A 22 -1.57 12.20 -6.74
N PHE A 23 -2.03 10.99 -6.45
CA PHE A 23 -1.47 10.11 -5.42
C PHE A 23 -1.31 8.65 -5.86
N GLY A 24 -1.85 8.27 -7.01
CA GLY A 24 -1.76 6.93 -7.60
C GLY A 24 -0.62 6.83 -8.59
N ASP A 25 0.53 6.51 -8.04
CA ASP A 25 1.57 5.76 -8.73
C ASP A 25 2.37 6.52 -9.78
N ALA A 26 3.43 7.20 -9.32
CA ALA A 26 4.65 7.21 -10.10
C ALA A 26 5.20 5.77 -10.15
N ASP A 27 4.67 4.96 -11.07
CA ASP A 27 5.32 3.81 -11.68
C ASP A 27 5.79 2.65 -10.75
N THR A 28 5.10 2.37 -9.64
CA THR A 28 5.40 1.19 -8.81
C THR A 28 4.98 -0.07 -9.56
N ARG A 29 5.89 -0.59 -10.38
CA ARG A 29 5.63 -1.78 -11.20
C ARG A 29 5.85 -3.05 -10.41
N ILE A 30 4.98 -4.03 -10.66
CA ILE A 30 5.23 -5.40 -10.21
C ILE A 30 6.42 -6.00 -10.98
N ALA A 31 7.25 -6.80 -10.30
CA ALA A 31 8.34 -7.52 -10.96
C ALA A 31 7.80 -8.47 -12.04
N ALA A 32 8.43 -8.47 -13.21
CA ALA A 32 7.92 -9.15 -14.42
C ALA A 32 7.59 -10.63 -14.22
N ARG A 33 8.34 -11.34 -13.36
CA ARG A 33 8.10 -12.74 -13.00
C ARG A 33 6.74 -13.01 -12.33
N PHE A 34 5.99 -11.97 -11.95
CA PHE A 34 4.68 -12.07 -11.31
C PHE A 34 3.53 -11.46 -12.11
N ALA A 35 3.75 -11.02 -13.36
CA ALA A 35 2.77 -10.27 -14.15
C ALA A 35 1.38 -10.94 -14.27
N GLU A 36 1.33 -12.27 -14.21
CA GLU A 36 0.09 -13.08 -14.21
C GLU A 36 0.07 -14.11 -13.07
N GLY A 37 0.91 -13.89 -12.06
CA GLY A 37 1.04 -14.81 -10.94
C GLY A 37 -0.20 -14.85 -10.05
N LYS A 38 -0.28 -15.89 -9.24
CA LYS A 38 -1.28 -16.06 -8.20
C LYS A 38 -0.66 -16.33 -6.84
N VAL A 39 -1.34 -15.89 -5.79
CA VAL A 39 -1.06 -16.29 -4.41
C VAL A 39 -2.10 -17.33 -4.03
N ILE A 40 -1.60 -18.48 -3.59
CA ILE A 40 -2.41 -19.62 -3.16
C ILE A 40 -2.33 -19.69 -1.64
N PHE A 41 -3.48 -19.65 -0.98
CA PHE A 41 -3.60 -19.94 0.44
C PHE A 41 -4.02 -21.39 0.59
N GLU A 42 -3.18 -22.16 1.29
CA GLU A 42 -3.43 -23.57 1.55
C GLU A 42 -3.69 -23.80 3.04
N ASP A 43 -4.49 -24.81 3.36
CA ASP A 43 -4.64 -25.30 4.72
C ASP A 43 -3.46 -26.20 5.13
N SER A 44 -3.47 -26.69 6.36
CA SER A 44 -2.43 -27.60 6.88
C SER A 44 -2.37 -28.95 6.15
N THR A 45 -3.32 -29.25 5.27
CA THR A 45 -3.40 -30.46 4.45
C THR A 45 -3.06 -30.20 2.98
N GLN A 46 -2.50 -29.03 2.65
CA GLN A 46 -2.13 -28.62 1.29
C GLN A 46 -3.31 -28.47 0.33
N ARG A 47 -4.53 -28.27 0.85
CA ARG A 47 -5.69 -27.95 0.01
C ARG A 47 -5.77 -26.46 -0.21
N THR A 48 -5.98 -26.04 -1.47
CA THR A 48 -6.23 -24.64 -1.80
C THR A 48 -7.54 -24.16 -1.18
N VAL A 49 -7.44 -23.20 -0.26
CA VAL A 49 -8.56 -22.52 0.39
C VAL A 49 -8.95 -21.27 -0.40
N LYS A 50 -7.97 -20.57 -0.95
CA LYS A 50 -8.19 -19.34 -1.70
C LYS A 50 -7.07 -19.09 -2.70
N GLU A 51 -7.46 -18.59 -3.86
CA GLU A 51 -6.54 -18.08 -4.88
C GLU A 51 -6.82 -16.59 -5.08
N ILE A 52 -5.76 -15.78 -5.12
CA ILE A 52 -5.88 -14.37 -5.50
C ILE A 52 -4.82 -14.01 -6.55
N PRO A 53 -5.15 -13.17 -7.54
CA PRO A 53 -4.13 -12.63 -8.45
C PRO A 53 -3.05 -11.87 -7.65
N VAL A 54 -1.78 -12.04 -8.00
CA VAL A 54 -0.68 -11.33 -7.32
C VAL A 54 -0.85 -9.82 -7.47
N GLN A 55 -1.34 -9.33 -8.60
CA GLN A 55 -1.65 -7.91 -8.80
C GLN A 55 -2.63 -7.36 -7.74
N THR A 56 -3.56 -8.19 -7.27
CA THR A 56 -4.52 -7.81 -6.22
C THR A 56 -3.84 -7.73 -4.86
N LEU A 57 -2.96 -8.68 -4.53
CA LEU A 57 -2.14 -8.58 -3.31
C LEU A 57 -1.23 -7.36 -3.36
N PHE A 58 -0.54 -7.15 -4.49
CA PHE A 58 0.39 -6.05 -4.67
C PHE A 58 -0.29 -4.70 -4.46
N ARG A 59 -1.47 -4.48 -5.05
CA ARG A 59 -2.29 -3.28 -4.80
C ARG A 59 -2.65 -3.09 -3.32
N LYS A 60 -2.94 -4.18 -2.58
CA LYS A 60 -3.21 -4.10 -1.14
C LYS A 60 -1.96 -3.67 -0.37
N VAL A 61 -0.79 -4.25 -0.70
CA VAL A 61 0.50 -3.95 -0.07
C VAL A 61 0.92 -2.50 -0.34
N THR A 62 0.85 -2.03 -1.59
CA THR A 62 1.18 -0.64 -1.94
C THR A 62 0.18 0.35 -1.32
N SER A 63 -1.10 -0.02 -1.20
CA SER A 63 -2.09 0.80 -0.50
C SER A 63 -1.83 0.90 1.02
N VAL A 64 -1.22 -0.10 1.64
CA VAL A 64 -0.76 -0.01 3.05
C VAL A 64 0.45 0.91 3.16
N ARG A 65 1.43 0.79 2.25
CA ARG A 65 2.59 1.70 2.16
C ARG A 65 2.15 3.16 2.15
N GLU A 66 1.15 3.47 1.32
CA GLU A 66 0.65 4.83 1.19
C GLU A 66 -0.03 5.35 2.46
N LYS A 67 -0.82 4.51 3.15
CA LYS A 67 -1.42 4.89 4.43
C LYS A 67 -0.37 5.15 5.51
N LEU A 68 0.71 4.36 5.55
CA LEU A 68 1.82 4.57 6.47
C LEU A 68 2.56 5.88 6.17
N ARG A 69 2.79 6.20 4.89
CA ARG A 69 3.39 7.47 4.46
C ARG A 69 2.55 8.68 4.89
N VAL A 70 1.22 8.60 4.71
CA VAL A 70 0.30 9.65 5.16
C VAL A 70 0.31 9.76 6.69
N LEU A 71 0.35 8.65 7.42
CA LEU A 71 0.41 8.64 8.87
C LEU A 71 1.71 9.31 9.37
N GLU A 72 2.85 8.97 8.78
CA GLU A 72 4.15 9.58 9.07
C GLU A 72 4.12 11.10 8.87
N GLN A 73 3.58 11.57 7.75
CA GLN A 73 3.42 13.00 7.50
C GLN A 73 2.54 13.68 8.56
N LYS A 74 1.45 13.04 8.98
CA LYS A 74 0.58 13.57 10.04
C LYS A 74 1.32 13.68 11.37
N ILE A 75 2.14 12.68 11.74
CA ILE A 75 2.95 12.71 12.96
C ILE A 75 3.99 13.83 12.89
N ASN A 76 4.71 13.95 11.78
CA ASN A 76 5.75 14.96 11.60
C ASN A 76 5.19 16.38 11.71
N ASN A 77 4.03 16.64 11.09
CA ASN A 77 3.36 17.93 11.08
C ASN A 77 2.47 18.19 12.30
N ASN A 78 2.37 17.24 13.24
CA ASN A 78 1.59 17.43 14.45
C ASN A 78 2.28 18.45 15.38
N LYS A 79 1.54 19.46 15.82
CA LYS A 79 2.04 20.56 16.68
C LYS A 79 1.96 20.28 18.18
N THR A 80 1.16 19.29 18.59
CA THR A 80 0.91 18.98 20.00
C THR A 80 1.79 17.85 20.53
N LEU A 81 2.25 16.94 19.66
CA LEU A 81 3.14 15.85 20.06
C LEU A 81 4.52 16.37 20.47
N THR A 82 5.00 15.87 21.60
CA THR A 82 6.37 16.10 22.08
C THR A 82 7.40 15.39 21.19
N GLY A 83 8.66 15.79 21.31
CA GLY A 83 9.76 15.14 20.57
C GLY A 83 9.89 13.65 20.90
N SER A 84 9.67 13.26 22.16
CA SER A 84 9.73 11.85 22.59
C SER A 84 8.60 11.02 21.96
N GLU A 85 7.36 11.52 22.01
CA GLU A 85 6.22 10.82 21.40
C GLU A 85 6.41 10.67 19.89
N LYS A 86 6.91 11.70 19.21
CA LYS A 86 7.26 11.60 17.78
C LYS A 86 8.31 10.51 17.54
N ALA A 87 9.35 10.43 18.37
CA ALA A 87 10.38 9.40 18.25
C ALA A 87 9.82 7.98 18.47
N ASP A 88 8.91 7.80 19.42
CA ASP A 88 8.24 6.52 19.66
C ASP A 88 7.39 6.08 18.47
N TYR A 89 6.59 7.01 17.91
CA TYR A 89 5.81 6.72 16.70
C TYR A 89 6.70 6.44 15.49
N GLN A 90 7.82 7.17 15.33
CA GLN A 90 8.77 6.92 14.25
C GLN A 90 9.42 5.54 14.36
N THR A 91 9.72 5.10 15.58
CA THR A 91 10.21 3.74 15.84
C THR A 91 9.16 2.69 15.45
N LEU A 92 7.89 2.92 15.81
CA LEU A 92 6.80 2.02 15.43
C LEU A 92 6.60 1.96 13.91
N LEU A 93 6.59 3.10 13.23
CA LEU A 93 6.50 3.19 11.77
C LEU A 93 7.64 2.43 11.09
N THR A 94 8.88 2.60 11.58
CA THR A 94 10.05 1.87 11.09
C THR A 94 9.87 0.35 11.19
N ARG A 95 9.33 -0.13 12.32
CA ARG A 95 9.00 -1.55 12.49
C ARG A 95 7.88 -2.01 11.56
N CYS A 96 6.85 -1.19 11.35
CA CYS A 96 5.79 -1.48 10.38
C CYS A 96 6.34 -1.65 8.96
N TYR A 97 7.21 -0.74 8.51
CA TYR A 97 7.88 -0.90 7.21
C TYR A 97 8.79 -2.13 7.19
N GLY A 98 9.49 -2.43 8.30
CA GLY A 98 10.28 -3.65 8.47
C GLY A 98 9.47 -4.93 8.25
N SER A 99 8.27 -5.03 8.83
CA SER A 99 7.38 -6.18 8.66
C SER A 99 6.85 -6.38 7.23
N LEU A 100 6.92 -5.35 6.39
CA LEU A 100 6.48 -5.41 4.99
C LEU A 100 7.61 -5.80 4.03
N THR A 101 8.86 -5.90 4.50
CA THR A 101 10.03 -6.23 3.66
C THR A 101 9.92 -7.60 2.99
N SER A 102 9.15 -8.55 3.54
CA SER A 102 8.83 -9.83 2.90
C SER A 102 8.19 -9.68 1.51
N PHE A 103 7.50 -8.55 1.26
CA PHE A 103 6.87 -8.27 -0.03
C PHE A 103 7.80 -7.56 -1.03
N ASN A 104 9.05 -7.24 -0.65
CA ASN A 104 10.00 -6.54 -1.52
C ASN A 104 10.29 -7.27 -2.83
N LEU A 105 10.14 -8.59 -2.84
CA LEU A 105 10.28 -9.41 -4.05
C LEU A 105 9.26 -9.05 -5.14
N LEU A 106 8.11 -8.46 -4.78
CA LEU A 106 7.05 -8.09 -5.71
C LEU A 106 7.36 -6.79 -6.48
N PHE A 107 8.26 -5.94 -5.98
CA PHE A 107 8.58 -4.67 -6.60
C PHE A 107 9.60 -4.85 -7.72
N ARG A 108 9.37 -4.17 -8.85
CA ARG A 108 10.30 -4.12 -9.98
C ARG A 108 11.52 -3.26 -9.66
N ASN A 109 11.31 -2.08 -9.08
CA ASN A 109 12.35 -1.10 -8.84
C ASN A 109 12.81 -1.16 -7.38
N GLU A 110 14.09 -0.83 -7.13
CA GLU A 110 14.67 -0.88 -5.78
C GLU A 110 14.20 0.28 -4.91
N GLU A 111 13.98 1.46 -5.51
CA GLU A 111 13.50 2.67 -4.84
C GLU A 111 12.11 2.50 -4.21
N ASP A 112 11.30 1.60 -4.76
CA ASP A 112 9.94 1.34 -4.32
C ASP A 112 9.85 0.38 -3.14
N LYS A 113 10.93 -0.34 -2.84
CA LYS A 113 10.96 -1.37 -1.81
C LYS A 113 10.82 -0.76 -0.42
N PHE A 114 10.20 -1.54 0.47
CA PHE A 114 10.15 -1.23 1.88
C PHE A 114 11.55 -1.24 2.48
N LYS A 115 11.84 -0.22 3.29
CA LYS A 115 13.06 -0.10 4.10
C LYS A 115 12.65 -0.08 5.57
N GLY A 116 13.29 -0.91 6.37
CA GLY A 116 13.09 -0.94 7.82
C GLY A 116 14.35 -1.45 8.50
N THR A 117 14.32 -1.50 9.82
CA THR A 117 15.34 -2.22 10.59
C THR A 117 15.09 -3.71 10.37
N GLY A 118 15.82 -4.31 9.43
CA GLY A 118 15.84 -5.76 9.27
C GLY A 118 16.22 -6.41 10.60
N GLY A 119 15.62 -7.58 10.88
CA GLY A 119 16.15 -8.49 11.89
C GLY A 119 17.49 -9.07 11.46
#